data_AF-A0A7Y3A0U9-F1
#
_entry.id   AF-A0A7Y3A0U9-F1
#
_cell.length_a   1.000
_cell.length_b   1.000
_cell.length_c   1.000
_cell.angle_alpha   90.00
_cell.angle_beta   90.00
_cell.angle_gamma   90.00
#
_symmetry.space_group_name_H-M   'P 1'
#
loop_
_entity.id
_entity.type
_entity.pdbx_description
1 polymer ?
#
loop_
_entity_poly.entity_id
_entity_poly.type
_entity_poly.pdbx_seq_one_letter_code
_entity_poly.pdbx_strand_id
1 'polypeptide(L)' 'LHYHGLNDKSPRAVASSLRINPYFVSEYSNAARNYPMKKVSRIISILREFDVKSKGVGANALPQRDLLKEMLVKILN' A
#
# COMPACT_ATOMS: atom_id res chain seq x y z
N LEU A 1 4.30 -1.71 -5.28
CA LEU A 1 5.35 -2.74 -5.45
C LEU A 1 6.45 -2.34 -6.44
N HIS A 2 6.18 -1.44 -7.38
CA HIS A 2 7.11 -1.06 -8.45
C HIS A 2 8.50 -0.63 -7.94
N TYR A 3 8.59 0.29 -6.97
CA TYR A 3 9.88 0.70 -6.37
C TYR A 3 10.71 -0.47 -5.82
N HIS A 4 10.05 -1.40 -5.12
CA HIS A 4 10.74 -2.55 -4.51
C HIS A 4 11.26 -3.54 -5.56
N GLY A 5 10.65 -3.58 -6.75
CA GLY A 5 11.07 -4.42 -7.88
C GLY A 5 12.11 -3.78 -8.80
N LEU A 6 12.56 -2.54 -8.52
CA LEU A 6 13.62 -1.91 -9.29
C LEU A 6 14.98 -2.54 -8.97
N ASN A 7 15.71 -2.92 -10.02
CA ASN A 7 17.09 -3.40 -9.93
C ASN A 7 18.05 -2.23 -9.63
N ASP A 8 17.90 -1.12 -10.36
CA ASP A 8 18.62 0.13 -10.08
C ASP A 8 17.74 1.07 -9.25
N LYS A 9 18.23 1.41 -8.05
CA LYS A 9 17.57 2.34 -7.11
C LYS A 9 18.23 3.71 -7.08
N SER A 10 19.04 4.04 -8.09
CA SER A 10 19.57 5.39 -8.26
C SER A 10 18.42 6.41 -8.41
N PRO A 11 18.58 7.65 -7.89
CA PRO A 11 17.48 8.61 -7.89
C PRO A 11 16.87 8.90 -9.28
N ARG A 12 17.71 8.91 -10.32
CA ARG A 12 17.30 9.14 -11.70
C ARG A 12 16.48 7.97 -12.25
N ALA A 13 16.94 6.73 -12.04
CA ALA A 13 16.25 5.53 -12.51
C ALA A 13 14.88 5.38 -11.82
N VAL A 14 14.83 5.65 -10.51
CA VAL A 14 13.57 5.63 -9.75
C VAL A 14 12.60 6.68 -10.23
N ALA A 15 13.04 7.94 -10.38
CA ALA A 15 12.17 9.03 -10.83
C ALA A 15 11.56 8.75 -12.21
N SER A 16 12.37 8.25 -13.15
CA SER A 16 11.92 7.86 -14.49
C SER A 16 10.94 6.69 -14.43
N SER A 17 11.28 5.61 -13.71
CA SER A 17 10.46 4.40 -13.64
C SER A 17 9.12 4.63 -12.95
N LEU A 18 9.12 5.41 -11.86
CA LEU A 18 7.90 5.76 -11.13
C LEU A 18 7.16 6.98 -11.70
N ARG A 19 7.73 7.66 -12.70
CA ARG A 19 7.20 8.90 -13.30
C ARG A 19 6.90 9.97 -12.24
N ILE A 20 7.85 10.16 -11.33
CA ILE A 20 7.77 11.16 -10.25
C ILE A 20 8.85 12.22 -10.41
N ASN A 21 8.67 13.35 -9.75
CA ASN A 21 9.72 14.36 -9.65
C ASN A 21 10.91 13.81 -8.80
N PRO A 22 12.17 13.95 -9.27
CA PRO A 22 13.36 13.50 -8.54
C PRO A 22 13.46 13.92 -7.07
N TYR A 23 12.91 15.08 -6.70
CA TYR A 23 12.95 15.55 -5.31
C TYR A 23 12.22 14.63 -4.33
N PHE A 24 11.23 13.86 -4.79
CA PHE A 24 10.45 12.95 -3.94
C PHE A 24 11.10 11.56 -3.79
N VAL A 25 12.16 11.25 -4.54
CA VAL A 25 12.73 9.89 -4.55
C VAL A 25 13.28 9.47 -3.18
N SER A 26 13.79 10.43 -2.41
CA SER A 26 14.26 10.19 -1.05
C SER A 26 13.14 9.68 -0.13
N GLU A 27 11.92 10.19 -0.28
CA GLU A 27 10.74 9.75 0.48
C GLU A 27 10.36 8.31 0.16
N TYR A 28 10.35 7.94 -1.13
CA TYR A 28 10.12 6.55 -1.54
C TYR A 28 11.21 5.61 -1.04
N SER A 29 12.46 6.06 -1.04
CA SER A 29 13.59 5.29 -0.53
C SER A 29 13.47 5.04 0.98
N ASN A 30 13.10 6.07 1.73
CA ASN A 30 12.88 5.99 3.17
C ASN A 30 11.66 5.12 3.50
N ALA A 31 10.55 5.29 2.78
CA ALA A 31 9.36 4.47 2.94
C ALA A 31 9.65 2.99 2.66
N ALA A 32 10.38 2.68 1.59
CA ALA A 32 10.69 1.30 1.25
C ALA A 32 11.56 0.56 2.28
N ARG A 33 12.34 1.30 3.09
CA ARG A 33 13.08 0.71 4.23
C ARG A 33 12.15 0.35 5.40
N ASN A 34 11.14 1.20 5.66
CA ASN A 34 10.20 1.01 6.77
C ASN A 34 9.02 0.08 6.43
N TYR A 35 8.73 -0.08 5.14
CA TYR A 35 7.61 -0.89 4.64
C TYR A 35 8.11 -1.96 3.67
N PRO A 36 8.59 -3.13 4.17
CA PRO A 36 9.05 -4.22 3.32
C PRO A 36 7.96 -4.73 2.37
N MET A 37 8.37 -5.30 1.22
CA MET A 37 7.47 -5.79 0.17
C MET A 37 6.37 -6.73 0.69
N LYS A 38 6.70 -7.65 1.60
CA LYS A 38 5.74 -8.58 2.22
C LYS A 38 4.66 -7.85 3.00
N LYS A 39 5.05 -6.83 3.79
CA LYS A 39 4.12 -6.01 4.58
C LYS A 39 3.20 -5.21 3.67
N VAL A 40 3.75 -4.51 2.68
CA VAL A 40 2.97 -3.73 1.70
C VAL A 40 2.01 -4.62 0.93
N SER A 41 2.45 -5.80 0.48
CA SER A 41 1.59 -6.74 -0.25
C SER A 41 0.42 -7.23 0.62
N ARG A 42 0.66 -7.56 1.89
CA ARG A 42 -0.41 -7.93 2.83
C ARG A 42 -1.41 -6.79 3.02
N ILE A 43 -0.94 -5.56 3.21
CA ILE A 43 -1.80 -4.37 3.37
C ILE A 43 -2.67 -4.16 2.13
N ILE A 44 -2.10 -4.25 0.92
CA ILE A 44 -2.87 -4.10 -0.33
C ILE A 44 -3.96 -5.19 -0.45
N SER A 45 -3.65 -6.44 -0.07
CA SER A 45 -4.65 -7.51 -0.06
C SER A 45 -5.79 -7.22 0.91
N ILE A 46 -5.49 -6.69 2.11
CA ILE A 46 -6.52 -6.27 3.08
C ILE A 46 -7.36 -5.13 2.50
N LEU A 47 -6.74 -4.11 1.92
CA LEU A 47 -7.48 -3.00 1.30
C LEU A 47 -8.44 -3.51 0.21
N ARG A 48 -8.02 -4.49 -0.61
CA ARG A 48 -8.87 -5.10 -1.63
C ARG A 48 -10.04 -5.88 -1.04
N GLU A 49 -9.81 -6.65 0.02
CA GLU A 49 -10.87 -7.37 0.75
C GLU A 49 -11.93 -6.38 1.26
N PHE A 50 -11.49 -5.26 1.84
CA PHE A 50 -12.37 -4.27 2.44
C PHE A 50 -13.07 -3.38 1.42
N ASP A 51 -12.46 -3.11 0.26
CA ASP A 51 -13.12 -2.44 -0.86
C ASP A 51 -14.33 -3.25 -1.34
N VAL A 52 -14.19 -4.56 -1.51
CA VAL A 52 -15.28 -5.47 -1.91
C VAL A 52 -16.39 -5.50 -0.86
N LYS A 53 -16.02 -5.64 0.43
CA LYS A 53 -16.99 -5.60 1.54
C LYS A 53 -17.73 -4.26 1.63
N SER A 54 -17.05 -3.14 1.38
CA SER A 54 -17.65 -1.80 1.43
C SER A 54 -18.72 -1.60 0.35
N LYS A 55 -18.61 -2.35 -0.76
CA LYS A 55 -19.58 -2.39 -1.87
C LYS A 55 -20.72 -3.38 -1.63
N GLY A 56 -20.79 -4.01 -0.45
CA GLY A 56 -21.85 -4.94 -0.07
C GLY A 56 -21.63 -6.39 -0.54
N VAL A 57 -20.54 -6.70 -1.22
CA VAL A 57 -20.24 -8.06 -1.71
C VAL A 57 -19.60 -8.87 -0.59
N GLY A 58 -20.28 -9.92 -0.13
CA GLY A 58 -19.78 -10.77 0.96
C GLY A 58 -19.68 -10.06 2.32
N ALA A 59 -20.39 -8.95 2.50
CA ALA A 59 -20.47 -8.23 3.77
C ALA A 59 -21.71 -8.64 4.57
N ASN A 60 -21.51 -9.01 5.83
CA ASN A 60 -22.59 -9.31 6.78
C ASN A 60 -23.22 -8.01 7.31
N ALA A 61 -23.87 -7.22 6.45
CA ALA A 61 -24.62 -6.00 6.80
C ALA A 61 -23.94 -5.08 7.84
N LEU A 62 -22.61 -5.06 7.89
CA LEU A 62 -21.84 -4.33 8.88
C LEU A 62 -21.90 -2.83 8.53
N PRO A 63 -22.16 -1.95 9.51
CA PRO A 63 -22.05 -0.53 9.29
C PRO A 63 -20.65 -0.17 8.78
N GLN A 64 -20.57 0.72 7.78
CA GLN A 64 -19.31 1.09 7.15
C GLN A 64 -18.26 1.60 8.15
N ARG A 65 -18.70 2.26 9.23
CA ARG A 65 -17.82 2.71 10.32
C ARG A 65 -17.06 1.54 10.95
N ASP A 66 -17.74 0.44 11.22
CA ASP A 66 -17.15 -0.69 11.93
C ASP A 66 -16.27 -1.52 10.98
N LEU A 67 -16.62 -1.57 9.69
CA LEU A 67 -15.77 -2.09 8.63
C LEU A 67 -14.43 -1.32 8.54
N LEU A 68 -14.46 0.01 8.58
CA LEU A 68 -13.23 0.82 8.58
C LEU A 68 -12.38 0.59 9.83
N LYS A 69 -12.99 0.43 11.00
CA LYS A 69 -12.27 0.10 12.24
C LYS A 69 -11.58 -1.26 12.14
N GLU A 70 -12.26 -2.29 11.64
CA GLU A 70 -11.67 -3.61 11.45
C GLU A 70 -10.49 -3.55 10.46
N MET A 71 -10.62 -2.79 9.37
CA MET A 71 -9.54 -2.59 8.41
C MET A 71 -8.28 -2.02 9.06
N LEU A 72 -8.44 -0.98 9.88
CA LEU A 72 -7.33 -0.34 10.59
C LEU A 72 -6.64 -1.32 11.53
N VAL A 73 -7.40 -2.07 12.32
CA VAL A 73 -6.86 -3.09 13.23
C VAL A 73 -6.07 -4.15 12.45
N LYS A 74 -6.60 -4.63 11.31
CA LYS A 74 -5.90 -5.62 10.47
C LYS A 74 -4.61 -5.11 9.81
N ILE A 75 -4.52 -3.81 9.52
CA ILE A 75 -3.34 -3.19 8.91
C ILE A 75 -2.26 -2.91 9.96
N LEU A 76 -2.66 -2.52 11.17
CA LEU A 76 -1.76 -2.11 12.25
C LEU A 76 -1.25 -3.29 13.12
N ASN A 77 -1.94 -4.42 13.12
CA ASN A 77 -1.53 -5.68 13.77
C ASN A 77 -0.72 -6.62 12.86
#